data_AF-A0A2Z4PPH3-F1
#
_entry.id   AF-A0A2Z4PPH3-F1
#
_cell.length_a   1.000
_cell.length_b   1.000
_cell.length_c   1.000
_cell.angle_alpha   90.00
_cell.angle_beta   90.00
_cell.angle_gamma   90.00
#
_symmetry.space_group_name_H-M   'P 1'
#
loop_
_entity.id
_entity.type
_entity.pdbx_description
1 polymer ?
#
loop_
_entity_poly.entity_id
_entity_poly.type
_entity_poly.pdbx_seq_one_letter_code
_entity_poly.pdbx_strand_id
1 'polypeptide(L)'
;MTTLTRNDEQTDQPDETLDNARNAFEISLSNFTADHAEVVADMQKVVEILLTKKQFAEALKEIEQLKKLAASNKKIKIAMLEMKSRIKQVGARSGFRSRATKKFTTRKPKNV
;
A
#
# COMPACT_ATOMS: atom_id res chain seq x y z
N MET A 1 30.02 28.70 -22.88
CA MET A 1 29.00 27.71 -23.31
C MET A 1 28.85 26.71 -22.19
N THR A 2 27.74 26.75 -21.45
CA THR A 2 27.48 25.90 -20.29
C THR A 2 26.18 25.15 -20.55
N THR A 3 26.28 23.87 -20.82
CA THR A 3 25.14 22.93 -20.94
C THR A 3 24.68 22.55 -19.55
N LEU A 4 23.58 23.16 -19.10
CA LEU A 4 22.92 22.79 -17.85
C LEU A 4 22.08 21.53 -18.12
N THR A 5 22.58 20.37 -17.67
CA THR A 5 21.82 19.13 -17.59
C THR A 5 20.64 19.35 -16.62
N ARG A 6 19.46 19.52 -17.20
CA ARG A 6 18.17 19.53 -16.49
C ARG A 6 17.95 18.14 -15.90
N ASN A 7 18.14 18.01 -14.59
CA ASN A 7 17.68 16.83 -13.87
C ASN A 7 16.15 16.79 -13.93
N ASP A 8 15.63 15.64 -14.33
CA ASP A 8 14.22 15.25 -14.20
C ASP A 8 13.82 15.21 -12.72
N GLU A 9 13.49 16.36 -12.14
CA GLU A 9 12.72 16.43 -10.89
C GLU A 9 11.22 16.38 -11.22
N GLN A 10 10.76 15.20 -11.63
CA GLN A 10 9.35 14.84 -11.57
C GLN A 10 9.04 14.29 -10.17
N THR A 11 8.95 15.11 -9.13
CA THR A 11 8.28 14.70 -7.86
C THR A 11 8.11 15.91 -6.93
N ASP A 12 7.21 16.83 -7.23
CA ASP A 12 6.71 17.77 -6.19
C ASP A 12 5.38 18.39 -6.61
N GLN A 13 4.42 17.56 -7.01
CA GLN A 13 3.02 17.97 -6.87
C GLN A 13 2.58 17.47 -5.50
N PRO A 14 2.13 18.37 -4.59
CA PRO A 14 1.41 17.93 -3.42
C PRO A 14 0.22 17.12 -3.95
N ASP A 15 0.20 15.86 -3.60
CA ASP A 15 -0.85 14.96 -4.02
C ASP A 15 -2.10 15.30 -3.20
N GLU A 16 -2.79 16.37 -3.58
CA GLU A 16 -4.05 16.77 -2.94
C GLU A 16 -5.04 15.60 -2.93
N THR A 17 -4.98 14.71 -3.94
CA THR A 17 -5.76 13.47 -3.96
C THR A 17 -5.32 12.47 -2.87
N LEU A 18 -4.00 12.39 -2.64
CA LEU A 18 -3.30 11.85 -1.47
C LEU A 18 -3.96 12.22 -0.15
N ASP A 19 -3.81 13.50 0.14
CA ASP A 19 -4.16 14.08 1.43
C ASP A 19 -5.67 14.12 1.64
N ASN A 20 -6.46 14.34 0.59
CA ASN A 20 -7.93 14.22 0.67
C ASN A 20 -8.37 12.80 1.00
N ALA A 21 -7.73 11.77 0.43
CA ALA A 21 -8.06 10.38 0.75
C ALA A 21 -7.65 10.01 2.19
N ARG A 22 -6.51 10.53 2.67
CA ARG A 22 -6.08 10.37 4.07
C ARG A 22 -7.03 11.05 5.04
N ASN A 23 -7.45 12.28 4.74
CA ASN A 23 -8.42 13.02 5.55
C ASN A 23 -9.77 12.30 5.62
N ALA A 24 -10.26 11.78 4.48
CA ALA A 24 -11.48 10.96 4.45
C ALA A 24 -11.33 9.72 5.34
N PHE A 25 -10.20 9.03 5.26
CA PHE A 25 -9.91 7.89 6.12
C PHE A 25 -9.89 8.27 7.62
N GLU A 26 -9.24 9.37 8.00
CA GLU A 26 -9.24 9.83 9.41
C GLU A 26 -10.64 10.17 9.92
N ILE A 27 -11.46 10.84 9.10
CA ILE A 27 -12.86 11.14 9.42
C ILE A 27 -13.63 9.83 9.62
N SER A 28 -13.50 8.88 8.70
CA SER A 28 -14.15 7.57 8.80
C SER A 28 -13.72 6.80 10.07
N LEU A 29 -12.45 6.92 10.46
CA LEU A 29 -11.89 6.27 11.63
C LEU A 29 -12.38 6.92 12.94
N SER A 30 -12.59 8.24 12.94
CA SER A 30 -13.23 8.95 14.06
C SER A 30 -14.70 8.57 14.24
N ASN A 31 -15.39 8.22 13.14
CA ASN A 31 -16.79 7.79 13.10
C ASN A 31 -16.96 6.26 13.11
N PHE A 32 -15.88 5.51 13.39
CA PHE A 32 -15.78 4.06 13.19
C PHE A 32 -16.87 3.22 13.89
N THR A 33 -17.51 3.77 14.93
CA THR A 33 -18.61 3.11 15.63
C THR A 33 -19.86 2.94 14.74
N ALA A 34 -19.97 3.68 13.63
CA ALA A 34 -21.15 3.70 12.77
C ALA A 34 -21.04 2.76 11.56
N ASP A 35 -19.94 2.80 10.80
CA ASP A 35 -19.81 1.99 9.58
C ASP A 35 -18.38 1.50 9.32
N HIS A 36 -18.19 0.19 9.46
CA HIS A 36 -16.93 -0.49 9.20
C HIS A 36 -16.61 -0.61 7.70
N ALA A 37 -17.61 -0.49 6.82
CA ALA A 37 -17.43 -0.57 5.37
C ALA A 37 -16.83 0.73 4.82
N GLU A 38 -17.23 1.88 5.35
CA GLU A 38 -16.72 3.20 4.97
C GLU A 38 -15.21 3.30 5.22
N VAL A 39 -14.77 2.89 6.41
CA VAL A 39 -13.34 2.88 6.79
C VAL A 39 -12.50 1.99 5.88
N VAL A 40 -13.06 0.85 5.45
CA VAL A 40 -12.38 -0.03 4.50
C VAL A 40 -12.34 0.59 3.10
N ALA A 41 -13.43 1.21 2.65
CA ALA A 41 -13.50 1.85 1.33
C ALA A 41 -12.53 3.02 1.22
N ASP A 42 -12.41 3.85 2.26
CA ASP A 42 -11.50 5.00 2.24
C ASP A 42 -10.04 4.57 2.33
N MET A 43 -9.71 3.55 3.15
CA MET A 43 -8.36 2.96 3.13
C MET A 43 -8.04 2.34 1.76
N GLN A 44 -9.01 1.72 1.10
CA GLN A 44 -8.81 1.16 -0.24
C GLN A 44 -8.46 2.26 -1.26
N LYS A 45 -9.13 3.42 -1.21
CA LYS A 45 -8.78 4.57 -2.07
C LYS A 45 -7.34 5.04 -1.83
N VAL A 46 -6.93 5.19 -0.56
CA VAL A 46 -5.55 5.55 -0.19
C VAL A 46 -4.55 4.56 -0.81
N VAL A 47 -4.80 3.26 -0.65
CA VAL A 47 -3.95 2.21 -1.19
C VAL A 47 -3.90 2.26 -2.72
N GLU A 48 -5.03 2.44 -3.39
CA GLU A 48 -5.09 2.52 -4.86
C GLU A 48 -4.30 3.71 -5.40
N ILE A 49 -4.40 4.87 -4.76
CA ILE A 49 -3.62 6.07 -5.12
C ILE A 49 -2.12 5.84 -4.91
N LEU A 50 -1.72 5.14 -3.84
CA LEU A 50 -0.31 4.80 -3.62
C LEU A 50 0.19 3.76 -4.63
N LEU A 51 -0.67 2.86 -5.07
CA LEU A 51 -0.34 1.88 -6.11
C LEU A 51 -0.13 2.52 -7.48
N THR A 52 -0.93 3.50 -7.88
CA THR A 52 -0.75 4.22 -9.15
C THR A 52 0.57 4.99 -9.16
N LYS A 53 0.98 5.55 -8.02
CA LYS A 53 2.28 6.20 -7.81
C LYS A 53 3.46 5.25 -7.63
N LYS A 54 3.21 3.94 -7.64
CA LYS A 54 4.22 2.89 -7.38
C LYS A 54 4.86 3.00 -5.98
N GLN A 55 4.20 3.66 -5.02
CA GLN A 55 4.62 3.81 -3.63
C GLN A 55 4.18 2.59 -2.79
N PHE A 56 4.60 1.39 -3.18
CA PHE A 56 4.14 0.13 -2.56
C PHE A 56 4.52 -0.02 -1.08
N ALA A 57 5.67 0.52 -0.67
CA ALA A 57 6.10 0.48 0.73
C ALA A 57 5.21 1.34 1.63
N GLU A 58 4.82 2.51 1.13
CA GLU A 58 3.93 3.43 1.84
C GLU A 58 2.51 2.84 1.90
N ALA A 59 2.03 2.23 0.82
CA ALA A 59 0.75 1.52 0.81
C ALA A 59 0.69 0.41 1.87
N LEU A 60 1.78 -0.33 2.08
CA LEU A 60 1.86 -1.33 3.15
C LEU A 60 1.82 -0.71 4.54
N LYS A 61 2.46 0.45 4.74
CA LYS A 61 2.47 1.18 6.00
C LYS A 61 1.06 1.70 6.35
N GLU A 62 0.34 2.23 5.37
CA GLU A 62 -1.04 2.73 5.59
C GLU A 62 -2.00 1.59 5.98
N ILE A 63 -1.88 0.42 5.35
CA ILE A 63 -2.69 -0.74 5.71
C ILE A 63 -2.45 -1.20 7.16
N GLU A 64 -1.27 -0.97 7.74
CA GLU A 64 -1.01 -1.34 9.14
C GLU A 64 -1.90 -0.59 10.13
N GLN A 65 -2.44 0.58 9.75
CA GLN A 65 -3.39 1.32 10.58
C GLN A 65 -4.67 0.50 10.83
N LEU A 66 -5.09 -0.34 9.86
CA LEU A 66 -6.23 -1.24 10.00
C LEU A 66 -5.97 -2.42 10.95
N LYS A 67 -4.72 -2.70 11.35
CA LYS A 67 -4.37 -3.90 12.13
C LYS A 67 -5.09 -3.96 13.48
N LYS A 68 -5.27 -2.81 14.14
CA LYS A 68 -6.00 -2.71 15.42
C LYS A 68 -7.48 -3.05 15.23
N LEU A 69 -8.08 -2.52 14.15
CA LEU A 69 -9.49 -2.75 13.80
C LEU A 69 -9.75 -4.17 13.28
N ALA A 70 -8.77 -4.77 12.59
CA ALA A 70 -8.80 -6.14 12.12
C ALA A 70 -8.74 -7.18 13.26
N ALA A 71 -8.29 -6.79 14.45
CA ALA A 71 -8.32 -7.68 15.62
C ALA A 71 -9.74 -7.86 16.16
N SER A 72 -10.56 -6.81 16.10
CA SER A 72 -11.94 -6.81 16.61
C SER A 72 -12.99 -7.10 15.53
N ASN A 73 -12.68 -6.86 14.24
CA ASN A 73 -13.65 -7.04 13.15
C ASN A 73 -13.12 -7.93 12.02
N LYS A 74 -13.80 -9.06 11.78
CA LYS A 74 -13.44 -10.04 10.75
C LYS A 74 -13.54 -9.48 9.32
N LYS A 75 -14.50 -8.59 9.03
CA LYS A 75 -14.66 -8.00 7.68
C LYS A 75 -13.47 -7.13 7.35
N ILE A 76 -13.03 -6.29 8.29
CA ILE A 76 -11.84 -5.44 8.15
C ILE A 76 -10.59 -6.30 7.96
N LYS A 77 -10.48 -7.40 8.72
CA LYS A 77 -9.36 -8.34 8.57
C LYS A 77 -9.29 -8.96 7.17
N ILE A 78 -10.42 -9.36 6.60
CA ILE A 78 -10.47 -9.91 5.24
C ILE A 78 -10.04 -8.85 4.23
N ALA A 79 -10.64 -7.66 4.29
CA ALA A 79 -10.30 -6.56 3.39
C ALA A 79 -8.82 -6.15 3.49
N MET A 80 -8.26 -6.08 4.69
CA MET A 80 -6.84 -5.80 4.93
C MET A 80 -5.93 -6.84 4.25
N LEU A 81 -6.27 -8.13 4.33
CA LEU A 81 -5.51 -9.21 3.69
C LEU A 81 -5.62 -9.17 2.17
N GLU A 82 -6.80 -8.86 1.63
CA GLU A 82 -7.04 -8.69 0.20
C GLU A 82 -6.23 -7.51 -0.36
N MET A 83 -6.27 -6.35 0.29
CA MET A 83 -5.47 -5.18 -0.09
C MET A 83 -3.97 -5.49 -0.04
N LYS A 84 -3.48 -6.16 1.01
CA LYS A 84 -2.07 -6.58 1.11
C LYS A 84 -1.66 -7.54 -0.01
N SER A 85 -2.53 -8.48 -0.36
CA SER A 85 -2.32 -9.39 -1.50
C SER A 85 -2.24 -8.62 -2.82
N ARG A 86 -3.15 -7.65 -3.02
CA ARG A 86 -3.18 -6.81 -4.22
C ARG A 86 -1.92 -5.96 -4.36
N ILE A 87 -1.46 -5.30 -3.30
CA ILE A 87 -0.19 -4.55 -3.31
C ILE A 87 0.96 -5.46 -3.73
N LYS A 88 1.04 -6.68 -3.18
CA LYS A 88 2.10 -7.63 -3.53
C LYS A 88 2.02 -8.07 -4.99
N GLN A 89 0.83 -8.32 -5.53
CA GLN A 89 0.63 -8.70 -6.93
C GLN A 89 0.98 -7.56 -7.89
N VAL A 90 0.47 -6.36 -7.64
CA VAL A 90 0.73 -5.18 -8.46
C VAL A 90 2.21 -4.80 -8.39
N GLY A 91 2.81 -4.83 -7.20
CA GLY A 91 4.24 -4.61 -7.01
C GLY A 91 5.10 -5.63 -7.77
N ALA A 92 4.77 -6.92 -7.70
CA ALA A 92 5.48 -7.94 -8.47
C ALA A 92 5.40 -7.71 -9.99
N ARG A 93 4.24 -7.27 -10.50
CA ARG A 93 4.03 -6.91 -11.91
C ARG A 93 4.80 -5.65 -12.32
N SER A 94 5.02 -4.70 -11.40
CA SER A 94 5.74 -3.46 -11.67
C SER A 94 7.26 -3.55 -11.49
N GLY A 95 7.79 -4.74 -11.17
CA GLY A 95 9.21 -4.93 -10.82
C GLY A 95 9.57 -4.53 -9.38
N PHE A 96 8.59 -4.11 -8.56
CA PHE A 96 8.80 -3.86 -7.14
C PHE A 96 9.01 -5.19 -6.40
N ARG A 97 10.27 -5.44 -6.03
CA ARG A 97 10.65 -6.57 -5.18
C ARG A 97 10.65 -6.11 -3.73
N SER A 98 9.52 -6.33 -3.03
CA SER A 98 9.51 -6.31 -1.57
C SER A 98 10.69 -7.16 -1.07
N ARG A 99 11.61 -6.56 -0.30
CA ARG A 99 12.73 -7.25 0.36
C ARG A 99 12.18 -8.13 1.51
N ALA A 100 11.32 -9.08 1.19
CA ALA A 100 11.05 -10.21 2.05
C ALA A 100 12.08 -11.28 1.70
N THR A 101 13.07 -11.43 2.60
CA THR A 101 14.03 -12.53 2.73
C THR A 101 13.85 -13.63 1.69
N LYS A 102 14.67 -13.58 0.63
CA LYS A 102 14.90 -14.72 -0.25
C LYS A 102 15.57 -15.79 0.63
N LYS A 103 14.78 -16.57 1.39
CA LYS A 103 15.26 -17.84 1.91
C LYS A 103 15.50 -18.66 0.66
N PHE A 104 16.77 -18.73 0.28
CA PHE A 104 17.26 -19.66 -0.72
C PHE A 104 16.72 -21.04 -0.33
N THR A 105 15.68 -21.49 -1.01
CA THR A 105 15.40 -22.91 -1.09
C THR A 105 16.53 -23.46 -1.96
N THR A 106 17.63 -23.83 -1.32
CA THR A 106 18.63 -24.71 -1.90
C THR A 106 17.93 -26.01 -2.23
N ARG A 107 17.39 -26.10 -3.46
CA ARG A 107 17.06 -27.39 -4.05
C ARG A 107 18.37 -28.17 -4.07
N LYS A 108 18.51 -29.15 -3.16
CA LYS A 108 19.57 -30.15 -3.25
C LYS A 108 19.44 -30.82 -4.63
N PRO A 109 20.48 -30.83 -5.48
CA PRO A 109 20.46 -31.68 -6.64
C PRO A 109 20.34 -33.13 -6.18
N LYS A 110 19.43 -33.90 -6.78
CA LYS A 110 19.43 -35.36 -6.67
C LYS A 110 20.71 -35.83 -7.34
N ASN A 111 21.61 -36.47 -6.57
CA ASN A 111 22.70 -37.25 -7.14
C ASN A 111 22.09 -38.32 -8.05
N VAL A 112 22.61 -38.40 -9.28
CA VAL A 112 22.57 -39.59 -10.12
C VAL A 112 23.79 -40.42 -9.75
#